data_AF-A0AAV4GSG0-F1
#
_entry.id   AF-A0AAV4GSG0-F1
#
_cell.length_a   1.000
_cell.length_b   1.000
_cell.length_c   1.000
_cell.angle_alpha   90.00
_cell.angle_beta   90.00
_cell.angle_gamma   90.00
#
_symmetry.space_group_name_H-M   'P 1'
#
loop_
_entity.id
_entity.type
_entity.pdbx_description
1 polymer ?
#
loop_
_entity_poly.entity_id
_entity_poly.type
_entity_poly.pdbx_seq_one_letter_code
_entity_poly.pdbx_strand_id
1 'polypeptide(L)'
;MNNTLNKKIEAAEMWFIRRILKVSWKDKKTNDEVLYIANTGRSLYSTIRRRQMKFTGHIYRARGIEHLAMTGKINGKKSRGRQRTTYVDTRQSKHLGKPGAAYKKAVHEVLL
;
A
#
# COMPACT_ATOMS: atom_id res chain seq x y z
N MET A 1 -2.51 0.98 3.28
CA MET A 1 -1.30 1.52 3.91
C MET A 1 -1.74 2.67 4.80
N ASN A 2 -1.19 2.75 6.01
CA ASN A 2 -1.51 3.84 6.94
C ASN A 2 -1.12 5.18 6.31
N ASN A 3 -1.96 6.21 6.47
CA ASN A 3 -1.77 7.51 5.83
C ASN A 3 -0.42 8.17 6.20
N THR A 4 0.12 7.82 7.37
CA THR A 4 1.42 8.26 7.88
C THR A 4 2.61 7.71 7.10
N LEU A 5 2.55 6.46 6.64
CA LEU A 5 3.62 5.86 5.84
C LEU A 5 3.67 6.44 4.43
N ASN A 6 2.51 6.77 3.85
CA ASN A 6 2.45 7.41 2.54
C ASN A 6 3.19 8.76 2.55
N LYS A 7 2.91 9.61 3.57
CA LYS A 7 3.60 10.88 3.74
C LYS A 7 5.11 10.72 3.92
N LYS A 8 5.56 9.67 4.63
CA LYS A 8 6.99 9.36 4.79
C LYS A 8 7.65 8.96 3.46
N ILE A 9 6.96 8.17 2.63
CA ILE A 9 7.47 7.78 1.30
C ILE A 9 7.56 9.01 0.39
N GLU A 10 6.55 9.88 0.38
CA GLU A 10 6.56 11.12 -0.39
C GLU A 10 7.67 12.08 0.07
N ALA A 11 7.90 12.17 1.40
CA ALA A 11 9.01 12.95 1.95
C ALA A 11 10.38 12.35 1.58
N ALA A 12 10.52 11.03 1.59
CA ALA A 12 11.73 10.34 1.16
C ALA A 12 12.00 10.56 -0.34
N GLU A 13 10.97 10.45 -1.19
CA GLU A 13 11.04 10.76 -2.63
C GLU A 13 11.54 12.19 -2.84
N MET A 14 11.01 13.15 -2.08
CA MET A 14 11.46 14.54 -2.14
C MET A 14 12.90 14.74 -1.70
N TRP A 15 13.32 14.03 -0.66
CA TRP A 15 14.70 14.05 -0.20
C TRP A 15 15.67 13.51 -1.27
N PHE A 16 15.33 12.40 -1.93
CA PHE A 16 16.14 11.87 -3.03
C PHE A 16 16.26 12.87 -4.19
N ILE A 17 15.15 13.49 -4.62
CA ILE A 17 15.16 14.48 -5.71
C ILE A 17 16.04 15.68 -5.36
N ARG A 18 15.92 16.24 -4.16
CA ARG A 18 16.76 17.37 -3.71
C ARG A 18 18.25 17.01 -3.70
N ARG A 19 18.58 15.77 -3.33
CA ARG A 19 19.97 15.28 -3.33
C ARG A 19 20.52 15.07 -4.74
N ILE A 20 19.72 14.51 -5.64
CA ILE A 20 20.11 14.31 -7.05
C ILE A 20 20.34 15.66 -7.75
N LEU A 21 19.43 16.61 -7.55
CA LEU A 21 19.52 17.97 -8.11
C LEU A 21 20.52 18.88 -7.36
N LYS A 22 21.14 18.39 -6.27
CA LYS A 22 22.06 19.15 -5.42
C LYS A 22 21.49 20.49 -4.93
N VAL A 23 20.19 20.55 -4.63
CA VAL A 23 19.53 21.76 -4.12
C VAL A 23 20.02 22.05 -2.71
N SER A 24 20.58 23.24 -2.50
CA SER A 24 21.02 23.67 -1.17
C SER A 24 19.82 24.03 -0.30
N TRP A 25 19.92 23.78 1.00
CA TRP A 25 18.90 24.27 1.95
C TRP A 25 18.87 25.81 1.99
N LYS A 26 20.00 26.48 1.67
CA LYS A 26 20.11 27.95 1.60
C LYS A 26 19.23 28.55 0.52
N ASP A 27 18.97 27.79 -0.55
CA ASP A 27 18.16 28.25 -1.67
C ASP A 27 16.67 28.38 -1.28
N LYS A 28 16.27 27.82 -0.13
CA LYS A 28 14.90 27.85 0.43
C LYS A 28 13.79 27.50 -0.59
N LYS A 29 14.12 26.71 -1.62
CA LYS A 29 13.17 26.32 -2.67
C LYS A 29 12.03 25.48 -2.11
N THR A 30 10.82 25.79 -2.54
CA THR A 30 9.61 25.03 -2.23
C THR A 30 9.64 23.65 -2.89
N ASN A 31 8.81 22.72 -2.40
CA ASN A 31 8.78 21.38 -2.98
C ASN A 31 8.25 21.37 -4.42
N ASP A 32 7.37 22.31 -4.77
CA ASP A 32 6.76 22.38 -6.10
C ASP A 32 7.75 22.91 -7.13
N GLU A 33 8.58 23.90 -6.76
CA GLU A 33 9.69 24.37 -7.61
C GLU A 33 10.73 23.27 -7.86
N VAL A 34 11.04 22.47 -6.84
CA VAL A 34 11.99 21.35 -6.99
C VAL A 34 11.44 20.30 -7.96
N LEU A 35 10.14 20.02 -7.92
CA LEU A 35 9.50 19.10 -8.86
C LEU A 35 9.44 19.66 -10.28
N TYR A 36 9.18 20.96 -10.41
CA TYR A 36 9.21 21.66 -11.69
C TYR A 36 10.59 21.58 -12.35
N ILE A 37 11.66 21.85 -11.59
CA ILE A 37 13.05 21.72 -12.07
C ILE A 37 13.37 20.27 -12.44
N ALA A 38 12.90 19.29 -11.67
CA ALA A 38 13.05 17.88 -11.98
C ALA A 38 12.23 17.44 -13.21
N ASN A 39 11.32 18.28 -13.71
CA ASN A 39 10.31 17.97 -14.73
C ASN A 39 9.59 16.62 -14.46
N THR A 40 9.38 16.30 -13.19
CA THR A 40 8.91 14.98 -12.75
C THR A 40 7.90 15.13 -11.62
N GLY A 41 6.81 14.36 -11.67
CA GLY A 41 5.83 14.27 -10.58
C GLY A 41 6.15 13.16 -9.58
N ARG A 42 5.55 13.23 -8.38
CA ARG A 42 5.67 12.16 -7.36
C ARG A 42 5.07 10.85 -7.89
N SER A 43 5.88 9.82 -8.03
CA SER A 43 5.49 8.55 -8.67
C SER A 43 5.94 7.31 -7.88
N LEU A 44 6.79 7.47 -6.87
CA LEU A 44 7.34 6.36 -6.10
C LEU A 44 6.24 5.59 -5.36
N TYR A 45 5.36 6.32 -4.66
CA TYR A 45 4.26 5.69 -3.92
C TYR A 45 3.34 4.88 -4.84
N SER A 46 2.92 5.46 -5.97
CA SER A 46 2.01 4.80 -6.92
C SER A 46 2.69 3.59 -7.58
N THR A 47 4.00 3.67 -7.84
CA THR A 47 4.80 2.59 -8.40
C THR A 47 4.97 1.43 -7.41
N ILE A 48 5.32 1.70 -6.16
CA ILE A 48 5.38 0.69 -5.10
C ILE A 48 4.02 0.02 -4.94
N ARG A 49 2.95 0.82 -4.90
CA ARG A 49 1.58 0.31 -4.78
C ARG A 49 1.23 -0.63 -5.95
N ARG A 50 1.51 -0.22 -7.18
CA ARG A 50 1.28 -1.02 -8.39
C ARG A 50 2.06 -2.34 -8.37
N ARG A 51 3.34 -2.31 -8.00
CA ARG A 51 4.17 -3.52 -7.89
C ARG A 51 3.66 -4.48 -6.83
N GLN A 52 3.30 -3.95 -5.66
CA GLN A 52 2.65 -4.75 -4.62
C GLN A 52 1.41 -5.42 -5.19
N MET A 53 0.53 -4.69 -5.91
CA MET A 53 -0.71 -5.25 -6.47
C MET A 53 -0.45 -6.37 -7.47
N LYS A 54 0.54 -6.20 -8.35
CA LYS A 54 0.96 -7.27 -9.29
C LYS A 54 1.41 -8.52 -8.53
N PHE A 55 2.27 -8.36 -7.52
CA PHE A 55 2.75 -9.45 -6.69
C PHE A 55 1.61 -10.21 -6.00
N THR A 56 0.64 -9.49 -5.44
CA THR A 56 -0.54 -10.15 -4.83
C THR A 56 -1.43 -10.86 -5.84
N GLY A 57 -1.56 -10.31 -7.04
CA GLY A 57 -2.27 -11.00 -8.11
C GLY A 57 -1.56 -12.27 -8.54
N HIS A 58 -0.22 -12.30 -8.48
CA HIS A 58 0.55 -13.49 -8.77
C HIS A 58 0.34 -14.57 -7.71
N ILE A 59 0.44 -14.20 -6.42
CA ILE A 59 0.12 -15.10 -5.28
C ILE A 59 -1.28 -15.72 -5.44
N TYR A 60 -2.28 -14.91 -5.79
CA TYR A 60 -3.66 -15.37 -5.93
C TYR A 60 -3.84 -16.40 -7.06
N ARG A 61 -3.04 -16.31 -8.14
CA ARG A 61 -3.08 -17.25 -9.28
C ARG A 61 -2.30 -18.53 -9.01
N ALA A 62 -1.17 -18.45 -8.31
CA ALA A 62 -0.33 -19.59 -8.00
C ALA A 62 -1.00 -20.60 -7.04
N ARG A 63 -1.94 -20.14 -6.19
CA ARG A 63 -2.71 -20.96 -5.24
C ARG A 63 -1.85 -21.81 -4.28
N GLY A 64 -0.63 -21.40 -3.98
CA GLY A 64 0.25 -22.05 -3.01
C GLY A 64 -0.10 -21.73 -1.55
N ILE A 65 0.80 -22.10 -0.63
CA ILE A 65 0.64 -21.91 0.82
C ILE A 65 0.54 -20.42 1.17
N GLU A 66 1.26 -19.57 0.44
CA GLU A 66 1.24 -18.12 0.57
C GLU A 66 -0.14 -17.51 0.29
N HIS A 67 -0.94 -18.13 -0.60
CA HIS A 67 -2.33 -17.72 -0.81
C HIS A 67 -3.17 -18.01 0.43
N LEU A 68 -3.02 -19.19 1.05
CA LEU A 68 -3.69 -19.53 2.30
C LEU A 68 -3.23 -18.65 3.46
N ALA A 69 -1.94 -18.34 3.55
CA ALA A 69 -1.41 -17.43 4.58
C ALA A 69 -1.95 -16.00 4.42
N MET A 70 -2.17 -15.55 3.18
CA MET A 70 -2.65 -14.20 2.88
C MET A 70 -4.18 -14.07 3.01
N THR A 71 -4.94 -15.09 2.59
CA THR A 71 -6.41 -15.08 2.53
C THR A 71 -7.06 -15.78 3.71
N GLY A 72 -6.35 -16.72 4.35
CA GLY A 72 -6.86 -17.61 5.38
C GLY A 72 -7.44 -16.85 6.56
N LYS A 73 -8.77 -16.92 6.68
CA LYS A 73 -9.47 -16.59 7.90
C LYS A 73 -9.47 -17.84 8.76
N ILE A 74 -8.62 -17.88 9.77
CA ILE A 74 -8.67 -18.91 10.80
C ILE A 74 -9.95 -18.67 11.61
N ASN A 75 -10.79 -19.70 11.75
CA ASN A 75 -11.97 -19.64 12.60
C ASN A 75 -11.56 -19.33 14.04
N GLY A 76 -12.20 -18.33 14.65
CA GLY A 76 -11.92 -17.89 16.01
C GLY A 76 -11.56 -16.40 16.13
N LYS A 77 -11.58 -15.90 17.36
CA LYS A 77 -11.23 -14.51 17.68
C LYS A 77 -9.71 -14.37 17.72
N LYS A 78 -9.17 -13.32 17.10
CA LYS A 78 -7.74 -12.98 17.25
C LYS A 78 -7.42 -12.74 18.73
N SER A 79 -6.35 -13.35 19.22
CA SER A 79 -5.87 -13.16 20.59
C SER A 79 -5.51 -11.70 20.89
N ARG A 80 -5.54 -11.32 22.17
CA ARG A 80 -5.04 -10.01 22.61
C ARG A 80 -3.55 -9.88 22.23
N GLY A 81 -3.13 -8.70 21.78
CA GLY A 81 -1.76 -8.43 21.32
C GLY A 81 -1.49 -8.78 19.85
N ARG A 82 -2.27 -9.67 19.22
CA ARG A 82 -2.10 -9.98 17.80
C ARG A 82 -2.60 -8.82 16.92
N GLN A 83 -1.85 -8.49 15.87
CA GLN A 83 -2.22 -7.42 14.94
C GLN A 83 -3.63 -7.64 14.36
N ARG A 84 -4.51 -6.67 14.60
CA ARG A 84 -5.91 -6.75 14.16
C ARG A 84 -6.05 -6.53 12.67
N THR A 85 -5.27 -5.64 12.09
CA THR A 85 -5.27 -5.34 10.66
C THR A 85 -4.56 -6.45 9.89
N THR A 86 -5.25 -7.11 8.97
CA THR A 86 -4.62 -8.05 8.05
C THR A 86 -3.99 -7.34 6.85
N TYR A 87 -3.21 -8.09 6.07
CA TYR A 87 -2.67 -7.60 4.81
C TYR A 87 -3.76 -7.20 3.81
N VAL A 88 -4.86 -7.97 3.73
CA VAL A 88 -6.03 -7.65 2.91
C VAL A 88 -6.77 -6.41 3.43
N ASP A 89 -6.94 -6.26 4.75
CA ASP A 89 -7.56 -5.05 5.34
C ASP A 89 -6.74 -3.78 5.02
N THR A 90 -5.41 -3.89 5.10
CA THR A 90 -4.48 -2.79 4.79
C THR A 90 -4.55 -2.40 3.30
N ARG A 91 -5.01 -3.31 2.45
CA ARG A 91 -5.19 -3.11 1.01
C ARG A 91 -6.52 -2.46 0.66
N GLN A 92 -7.62 -2.95 1.24
CA GLN A 92 -8.99 -2.59 0.85
C GLN A 92 -9.45 -1.22 1.35
N SER A 93 -8.74 -0.61 2.30
CA SER A 93 -9.30 0.49 3.12
C SER A 93 -9.56 1.85 2.46
N LYS A 94 -9.37 2.04 1.13
CA LYS A 94 -9.55 3.38 0.53
C LYS A 94 -10.27 3.47 -0.81
N HIS A 95 -10.36 2.41 -1.62
CA HIS A 95 -10.86 2.53 -3.02
C HIS A 95 -11.99 1.57 -3.38
N LEU A 96 -12.22 0.56 -2.56
CA LEU A 96 -13.38 -0.31 -2.66
C LEU A 96 -14.11 -0.07 -1.34
N GLY A 97 -15.32 0.50 -1.39
CA GLY A 97 -16.19 0.55 -0.21
C GLY A 97 -16.16 -0.81 0.47
N LYS A 98 -16.08 -0.83 1.82
CA LYS A 98 -15.96 -2.08 2.58
C LYS A 98 -16.97 -3.07 2.00
N PRO A 99 -16.55 -4.24 1.47
CA PRO A 99 -17.51 -5.17 0.93
C PRO A 99 -18.52 -5.49 2.02
N GLY A 100 -19.79 -5.21 1.72
CA GLY A 100 -20.90 -5.40 2.65
C GLY A 100 -20.93 -6.83 3.17
N ALA A 101 -21.57 -7.04 4.32
CA ALA A 101 -21.66 -8.37 4.95
C ALA A 101 -22.10 -9.48 3.97
N ALA A 102 -22.96 -9.13 3.00
CA ALA A 102 -23.39 -10.00 1.91
C ALA A 102 -22.24 -10.50 0.99
N TYR A 103 -21.33 -9.62 0.56
CA TYR A 103 -20.17 -10.02 -0.26
C TYR A 103 -19.23 -10.96 0.51
N LYS A 104 -19.04 -10.70 1.82
CA LYS A 104 -18.21 -11.56 2.67
C LYS A 104 -18.81 -12.94 2.89
N LYS A 105 -20.14 -13.04 2.92
CA LYS A 105 -20.89 -14.30 3.01
C LYS A 105 -20.82 -15.08 1.69
N ALA A 106 -21.08 -14.41 0.56
CA ALA A 106 -21.01 -15.02 -0.77
C ALA A 106 -19.62 -15.57 -1.11
N VAL A 107 -18.54 -14.83 -0.81
CA VAL A 107 -17.18 -15.33 -1.03
C VAL A 107 -16.87 -16.55 -0.14
N HIS A 108 -17.46 -16.65 1.05
CA HIS A 108 -17.28 -17.78 1.95
C HIS A 108 -18.10 -19.01 1.50
N GLU A 109 -19.31 -18.81 0.98
CA GLU A 109 -20.16 -19.88 0.41
C GLU A 109 -19.63 -20.42 -0.92
N VAL A 110 -18.95 -19.60 -1.73
CA VAL A 110 -18.35 -20.03 -3.02
C VAL A 110 -16.97 -20.69 -2.84
N LEU A 111 -16.34 -20.56 -1.68
CA LEU A 111 -15.01 -21.11 -1.36
C LEU A 111 -15.05 -22.36 -0.46
N LEU A 112 -16.25 -22.89 -0.19
CA LEU A 112 -16.51 -24.22 0.37
C LEU A 112 -17.14 -25.10 -0.71
#